data_AF-A0A0F9TR62-F1
#
_entry.id   AF-A0A0F9TR62-F1
#
_cell.length_a   1.000
_cell.length_b   1.000
_cell.length_c   1.000
_cell.angle_alpha   90.00
_cell.angle_beta   90.00
_cell.angle_gamma   90.00
#
_symmetry.space_group_name_H-M   'P 1'
#
loop_
_entity.id
_entity.type
_entity.pdbx_description
1 polymer ?
#
loop_
_entity_poly.entity_id
_entity_poly.type
_entity_poly.pdbx_seq_one_letter_code
_entity_poly.pdbx_strand_id
1 'polypeptide(L)'
;MKENKVITNIEQLSPEWLTNILKNKGYLSQGKVTEVIKKRSEITTTSNMHYFGLEFSDDAQKLPAISDIVVRLPKHYEYNKSIGRHEAKFYDILAETMNQLPIPTCYDARISEESGWSHIILEDLSENHIEIEMLQGGGWHPPPTKQYCEKAIDSLSELHAFWWNHPNLEELSKFAFIFNNFK
;
A
#
# COMPACT_ATOMS: atom_id res chain seq x y z
N MET A 1 -23.47 4.40 -8.80
CA MET A 1 -22.05 4.03 -8.67
C MET A 1 -21.98 2.77 -7.83
N LYS A 2 -21.47 1.65 -8.35
CA LYS A 2 -21.28 0.45 -7.52
C LYS A 2 -20.15 0.76 -6.54
N GLU A 3 -20.44 0.65 -5.25
CA GLU A 3 -19.45 0.77 -4.19
C GLU A 3 -18.33 -0.26 -4.45
N ASN A 4 -17.10 0.21 -4.67
CA ASN A 4 -15.97 -0.68 -4.84
C ASN A 4 -15.66 -1.31 -3.48
N LYS A 5 -16.10 -2.56 -3.32
CA LYS A 5 -16.03 -3.32 -2.08
C LYS A 5 -14.58 -3.61 -1.69
N VAL A 6 -14.28 -3.49 -0.40
CA VAL A 6 -13.02 -3.95 0.21
C VAL A 6 -12.82 -5.43 -0.07
N ILE A 7 -11.62 -5.80 -0.54
CA ILE A 7 -11.24 -7.20 -0.67
C ILE A 7 -10.64 -7.69 0.65
N THR A 8 -11.09 -8.84 1.11
CA THR A 8 -10.60 -9.50 2.34
C THR A 8 -9.96 -10.85 2.05
N ASN A 9 -10.09 -11.32 0.81
CA ASN A 9 -9.47 -12.52 0.28
C ASN A 9 -8.89 -12.18 -1.10
N ILE A 10 -7.70 -12.70 -1.37
CA ILE A 10 -7.00 -12.44 -2.62
C ILE A 10 -7.75 -12.95 -3.85
N GLU A 11 -8.59 -13.97 -3.73
CA GLU A 11 -9.39 -14.47 -4.86
C GLU A 11 -10.49 -13.50 -5.31
N GLN A 12 -10.71 -12.40 -4.56
CA GLN A 12 -11.60 -11.32 -4.97
C GLN A 12 -10.92 -10.33 -5.93
N LEU A 13 -9.59 -10.41 -6.09
CA LEU A 13 -8.82 -9.59 -7.00
C LEU A 13 -8.95 -10.16 -8.43
N SER A 14 -9.89 -9.62 -9.21
CA SER A 14 -10.08 -9.98 -10.61
C SER A 14 -9.62 -8.87 -11.57
N PRO A 15 -9.30 -9.17 -12.84
CA PRO A 15 -8.99 -8.15 -13.84
C PRO A 15 -10.10 -7.10 -13.99
N GLU A 16 -11.37 -7.52 -13.96
CA GLU A 16 -12.51 -6.60 -14.04
C GLU A 16 -12.58 -5.68 -12.82
N TRP A 17 -12.42 -6.24 -11.62
CA TRP A 17 -12.44 -5.46 -10.38
C TRP A 17 -11.30 -4.44 -10.37
N LEU A 18 -10.07 -4.87 -10.71
CA LEU A 18 -8.90 -4.00 -10.74
C LEU A 18 -9.02 -2.93 -11.82
N THR A 19 -9.56 -3.27 -13.00
CA THR A 19 -9.86 -2.28 -14.05
C THR A 19 -10.76 -1.17 -13.52
N ASN A 20 -11.83 -1.53 -12.81
CA ASN A 20 -12.75 -0.55 -12.25
C ASN A 20 -12.05 0.33 -11.21
N ILE A 21 -11.23 -0.25 -10.34
CA ILE A 21 -10.44 0.50 -9.35
C ILE A 21 -9.51 1.50 -10.04
N LEU A 22 -8.66 1.04 -10.97
CA LEU A 22 -7.68 1.87 -11.64
C LEU A 22 -8.34 3.00 -12.45
N LYS A 23 -9.47 2.72 -13.11
CA LYS A 23 -10.25 3.76 -13.81
C LYS A 23 -10.80 4.80 -12.85
N ASN A 24 -11.43 4.35 -11.75
CA ASN A 24 -12.06 5.26 -10.79
C ASN A 24 -11.03 6.15 -10.07
N LYS A 25 -9.82 5.64 -9.84
CA LYS A 25 -8.71 6.39 -9.23
C LYS A 25 -7.87 7.18 -10.26
N GLY A 26 -8.24 7.15 -11.54
CA GLY A 26 -7.58 7.92 -12.60
C GLY A 26 -6.26 7.32 -13.12
N TYR A 27 -5.90 6.14 -12.65
CA TYR A 27 -4.69 5.42 -13.04
C TYR A 27 -4.76 4.75 -14.43
N LEU A 28 -5.98 4.57 -14.94
CA LEU A 28 -6.26 3.99 -16.25
C LEU A 28 -7.33 4.83 -16.96
N SER A 29 -6.96 5.63 -17.96
CA SER A 29 -7.93 6.48 -18.69
C SER A 29 -8.64 5.72 -19.81
N GLN A 30 -7.97 4.73 -20.41
CA GLN A 30 -8.49 3.89 -21.49
C GLN A 30 -8.01 2.44 -21.35
N GLY A 31 -8.73 1.50 -21.95
CA GLY A 31 -8.41 0.07 -21.94
C GLY A 31 -8.90 -0.65 -20.68
N LYS A 32 -8.30 -1.79 -20.38
CA LYS A 32 -8.59 -2.63 -19.20
C LYS A 32 -7.40 -3.48 -18.82
N VAL A 33 -7.40 -3.95 -17.57
CA VAL A 33 -6.57 -5.08 -17.15
C VAL A 33 -7.15 -6.34 -17.79
N THR A 34 -6.33 -7.10 -18.52
CA THR A 34 -6.71 -8.36 -19.16
C THR A 34 -6.38 -9.55 -18.29
N GLU A 35 -5.26 -9.48 -17.57
CA GLU A 35 -4.79 -10.56 -16.71
C GLU A 35 -4.13 -10.02 -15.43
N VAL A 36 -4.28 -10.76 -14.34
CA VAL A 36 -3.65 -10.51 -13.04
C VAL A 36 -2.85 -11.76 -12.69
N ILE A 37 -1.54 -11.71 -12.93
CA ILE A 37 -0.65 -12.86 -12.88
C ILE A 37 0.04 -12.90 -11.51
N LYS A 38 -0.32 -13.86 -10.67
CA LYS A 38 0.29 -14.02 -9.34
C LYS A 38 1.76 -14.44 -9.49
N LYS A 39 2.68 -13.59 -9.04
CA LYS A 39 4.13 -13.88 -9.06
C LYS A 39 4.54 -14.67 -7.83
N ARG A 40 4.24 -14.13 -6.64
CA ARG A 40 4.59 -14.74 -5.35
C ARG A 40 3.70 -14.26 -4.22
N SER A 41 3.88 -14.83 -3.04
CA SER A 41 3.22 -14.35 -1.82
C SER A 41 4.14 -14.53 -0.63
N GLU A 42 4.07 -13.57 0.28
CA GLU A 42 4.89 -13.51 1.48
C GLU A 42 3.96 -13.35 2.68
N ILE A 43 4.33 -14.04 3.76
CA ILE A 43 3.61 -13.98 5.03
C ILE A 43 4.47 -13.17 5.99
N THR A 44 3.99 -11.98 6.36
CA THR A 44 4.66 -11.16 7.38
C THR A 44 4.05 -11.43 8.75
N THR A 45 4.55 -10.80 9.82
CA THR A 45 3.95 -10.93 11.15
C THR A 45 2.49 -10.47 11.18
N THR A 46 2.14 -9.42 10.44
CA THR A 46 0.84 -8.73 10.57
C THR A 46 -0.08 -8.90 9.35
N SER A 47 0.46 -9.27 8.20
CA SER A 47 -0.28 -9.31 6.93
C SER A 47 0.18 -10.46 6.03
N ASN A 48 -0.63 -10.70 5.01
CA ASN A 48 -0.22 -11.43 3.81
C ASN A 48 0.04 -10.40 2.71
N MET A 49 1.18 -10.52 2.04
CA MET A 49 1.57 -9.70 0.89
C MET A 49 1.54 -10.57 -0.36
N HIS A 50 0.88 -10.10 -1.41
CA HIS A 50 0.68 -10.84 -2.66
C HIS A 50 1.15 -9.97 -3.82
N TYR A 51 2.06 -10.47 -4.63
CA TYR A 51 2.70 -9.73 -5.71
C TYR A 51 2.16 -10.20 -7.06
N PHE A 52 1.80 -9.27 -7.93
CA PHE A 52 1.19 -9.56 -9.22
C PHE A 52 1.82 -8.76 -10.35
N GLY A 53 1.96 -9.41 -11.50
CA GLY A 53 2.13 -8.72 -12.78
C GLY A 53 0.78 -8.46 -13.42
N LEU A 54 0.68 -7.32 -14.10
CA LEU A 54 -0.55 -6.92 -14.76
C LEU A 54 -0.36 -6.87 -16.27
N GLU A 55 -1.25 -7.57 -16.98
CA GLU A 55 -1.39 -7.38 -18.42
C GLU A 55 -2.58 -6.48 -18.71
N PHE A 56 -2.45 -5.69 -19.76
CA PHE A 56 -3.46 -4.71 -20.15
C PHE A 56 -3.79 -4.88 -21.64
N SER A 57 -4.97 -4.42 -22.03
CA SER A 57 -5.36 -4.36 -23.44
C SER A 57 -4.43 -3.45 -24.24
N ASP A 58 -4.30 -3.70 -25.54
CA ASP A 58 -3.42 -2.94 -26.45
C ASP A 58 -3.74 -1.45 -26.51
N ASP A 59 -4.98 -1.07 -26.20
CA ASP A 59 -5.45 0.31 -26.18
C ASP A 59 -5.30 1.00 -24.81
N ALA A 60 -4.65 0.35 -23.84
CA ALA A 60 -4.56 0.84 -22.48
C ALA A 60 -3.67 2.08 -22.34
N GLN A 61 -4.22 3.11 -21.72
CA GLN A 61 -3.51 4.34 -21.36
C GLN A 61 -3.41 4.43 -19.84
N LYS A 62 -2.20 4.19 -19.32
CA LYS A 62 -1.89 4.02 -17.89
C LYS A 62 -1.07 5.22 -17.40
N LEU A 63 -1.37 5.73 -16.22
CA LEU A 63 -0.62 6.80 -15.57
C LEU A 63 -0.57 6.53 -14.07
N PRO A 64 0.59 6.40 -13.41
CA PRO A 64 1.94 6.24 -13.98
C PRO A 64 2.06 4.91 -14.76
N ALA A 65 3.26 4.54 -15.22
CA ALA A 65 3.48 3.30 -15.97
C ALA A 65 3.31 2.06 -15.06
N ILE A 66 2.06 1.63 -14.84
CA ILE A 66 1.74 0.47 -14.01
C ILE A 66 2.17 -0.81 -14.74
N SER A 67 3.11 -1.54 -14.13
CA SER A 67 3.49 -2.90 -14.53
C SER A 67 3.05 -3.92 -13.49
N ASP A 68 3.42 -3.67 -12.24
CA ASP A 68 3.30 -4.64 -11.15
C ASP A 68 2.70 -4.00 -9.90
N ILE A 69 2.00 -4.82 -9.11
CA ILE A 69 1.36 -4.40 -7.88
C ILE A 69 1.65 -5.36 -6.73
N VAL A 70 1.66 -4.82 -5.52
CA VAL A 70 1.60 -5.57 -4.28
C VAL A 70 0.27 -5.33 -3.57
N VAL A 71 -0.42 -6.40 -3.21
CA VAL A 71 -1.66 -6.39 -2.45
C VAL A 71 -1.39 -6.85 -1.03
N ARG A 72 -1.74 -6.01 -0.07
CA ARG A 72 -1.57 -6.29 1.36
C ARG A 72 -2.92 -6.50 2.02
N LEU A 73 -3.09 -7.67 2.64
CA LEU A 73 -4.28 -8.05 3.40
C LEU A 73 -3.88 -8.33 4.86
N PRO A 74 -4.47 -7.65 5.86
CA PRO A 74 -4.20 -7.94 7.27
C PRO A 74 -4.55 -9.40 7.62
N LYS A 75 -3.73 -10.06 8.44
CA LYS A 75 -4.07 -11.38 8.97
C LYS A 75 -5.28 -11.32 9.89
N HIS A 76 -5.96 -12.44 10.06
CA HIS A 76 -7.20 -12.53 10.83
C HIS A 76 -7.02 -12.45 12.36
N TYR A 77 -6.47 -11.33 12.86
CA TYR A 77 -6.36 -11.00 14.29
C TYR A 77 -6.80 -9.55 14.50
N GLU A 78 -7.54 -9.27 15.58
CA GLU A 78 -8.08 -7.91 15.86
C GLU A 78 -6.99 -6.82 15.91
N TYR A 79 -5.84 -7.14 16.49
CA TYR A 79 -4.68 -6.24 16.51
C TYR A 79 -4.22 -5.87 15.09
N ASN A 80 -4.19 -6.85 14.17
CA ASN A 80 -3.78 -6.62 12.79
C ASN A 80 -4.83 -5.83 11.99
N LYS A 81 -6.13 -5.95 12.31
CA LYS A 81 -7.16 -5.07 11.75
C LYS A 81 -6.87 -3.61 12.09
N SER A 82 -6.46 -3.33 13.33
CA SER A 82 -6.12 -1.97 13.76
C SER A 82 -4.93 -1.42 12.97
N ILE A 83 -3.85 -2.20 12.84
CA ILE A 83 -2.68 -1.82 12.04
C ILE A 83 -3.06 -1.55 10.57
N GLY A 84 -3.80 -2.48 9.94
CA GLY A 84 -4.23 -2.33 8.56
C GLY A 84 -5.10 -1.10 8.33
N ARG A 85 -5.98 -0.76 9.29
CA ARG A 85 -6.79 0.47 9.23
C ARG A 85 -5.92 1.73 9.25
N HIS A 86 -4.90 1.80 10.10
CA HIS A 86 -4.03 2.99 10.13
C HIS A 86 -3.28 3.17 8.82
N GLU A 87 -2.72 2.08 8.30
CA GLU A 87 -1.98 2.09 7.04
C GLU A 87 -2.90 2.44 5.85
N ALA A 88 -4.12 1.89 5.82
CA ALA A 88 -5.09 2.23 4.78
C ALA A 88 -5.55 3.69 4.86
N LYS A 89 -5.77 4.25 6.06
CA LYS A 89 -6.08 5.70 6.22
C LYS A 89 -4.92 6.58 5.78
N PHE A 90 -3.69 6.18 6.06
CA PHE A 90 -2.51 6.90 5.58
C PHE A 90 -2.54 7.01 4.06
N TYR A 91 -2.76 5.90 3.35
CA TYR A 91 -2.77 5.95 1.89
C TYR A 91 -4.03 6.61 1.30
N ASP A 92 -5.21 6.40 1.88
CA ASP A 92 -6.47 6.95 1.33
C ASP A 92 -6.64 8.45 1.59
N ILE A 93 -6.08 8.98 2.69
CA ILE A 93 -6.27 10.37 3.10
C ILE A 93 -4.98 11.18 2.98
N LEU A 94 -3.83 10.61 3.34
CA LEU A 94 -2.59 11.37 3.50
C LEU A 94 -1.72 11.36 2.28
N ALA A 95 -1.53 10.20 1.67
CA ALA A 95 -0.60 10.04 0.56
C ALA A 95 -0.88 11.04 -0.57
N GLU A 96 -2.15 11.28 -0.89
CA GLU A 96 -2.56 12.26 -1.92
C GLU A 96 -2.24 13.72 -1.54
N THR A 97 -2.13 14.06 -0.25
CA THR A 97 -1.72 15.40 0.19
C THR A 97 -0.21 15.63 0.05
N MET A 98 0.55 14.55 -0.11
CA MET A 98 2.01 14.50 -0.08
C MET A 98 2.59 14.28 -1.48
N ASN A 99 2.35 15.22 -2.40
CA ASN A 99 2.65 15.09 -3.84
C ASN A 99 4.13 14.85 -4.22
N GLN A 100 5.07 14.69 -3.28
CA GLN A 100 6.52 14.58 -3.58
C GLN A 100 7.30 13.67 -2.62
N LEU A 101 6.64 12.94 -1.73
CA LEU A 101 7.38 12.10 -0.77
C LEU A 101 7.74 10.74 -1.38
N PRO A 102 8.87 10.13 -0.96
CA PRO A 102 9.35 8.85 -1.47
C PRO A 102 8.55 7.67 -0.89
N ILE A 103 7.23 7.70 -1.11
CA ILE A 103 6.31 6.63 -0.75
C ILE A 103 5.86 5.89 -2.03
N PRO A 104 5.58 4.57 -1.95
CA PRO A 104 5.07 3.83 -3.09
C PRO A 104 3.77 4.44 -3.63
N THR A 105 3.58 4.40 -4.95
CA THR A 105 2.29 4.80 -5.53
C THR A 105 1.18 3.90 -4.98
N CYS A 106 0.13 4.48 -4.41
CA CYS A 106 -1.02 3.73 -3.92
C CYS A 106 -2.16 3.72 -4.93
N TYR A 107 -2.43 2.55 -5.50
CA TYR A 107 -3.50 2.36 -6.48
C TYR A 107 -4.88 2.32 -5.84
N ASP A 108 -5.02 1.76 -4.64
CA ASP A 108 -6.25 1.81 -3.84
C ASP A 108 -5.95 1.40 -2.39
N ALA A 109 -6.53 2.10 -1.43
CA ALA A 109 -6.52 1.73 -0.02
C ALA A 109 -7.93 1.94 0.52
N ARG A 110 -8.49 0.94 1.20
CA ARG A 110 -9.86 1.02 1.71
C ARG A 110 -10.02 0.31 3.04
N ILE A 111 -11.03 0.75 3.78
CA ILE A 111 -11.46 0.18 5.05
C ILE A 111 -12.96 -0.08 4.97
N SER A 112 -13.38 -1.24 5.44
CA SER A 112 -14.78 -1.59 5.63
C SER A 112 -15.19 -1.13 7.02
N GLU A 113 -16.05 -0.11 7.11
CA GLU A 113 -16.58 0.38 8.39
C GLU A 113 -17.40 -0.71 9.12
N GLU A 114 -18.07 -1.60 8.38
CA GLU A 114 -18.84 -2.71 8.94
C GLU A 114 -17.97 -3.78 9.61
N SER A 115 -16.90 -4.21 8.94
CA SER A 115 -16.10 -5.37 9.36
C SER A 115 -14.75 -5.00 10.00
N GLY A 116 -14.32 -3.75 9.83
CA GLY A 116 -13.02 -3.24 10.23
C GLY A 116 -11.84 -3.78 9.40
N TRP A 117 -12.09 -4.59 8.36
CA TRP A 117 -11.07 -5.08 7.44
C TRP A 117 -10.63 -4.00 6.46
N SER A 118 -9.40 -4.14 5.96
CA SER A 118 -8.82 -3.24 4.99
C SER A 118 -8.02 -3.99 3.95
N HIS A 119 -7.80 -3.33 2.81
CA HIS A 119 -6.81 -3.73 1.83
C HIS A 119 -6.01 -2.52 1.40
N ILE A 120 -4.81 -2.77 0.89
CA ILE A 120 -3.95 -1.77 0.28
C ILE A 120 -3.34 -2.38 -0.98
N ILE A 121 -3.35 -1.61 -2.07
CA ILE A 121 -2.74 -1.95 -3.36
C ILE A 121 -1.70 -0.88 -3.66
N LEU A 122 -0.43 -1.30 -3.68
CA LEU A 122 0.70 -0.41 -3.92
C LEU A 122 1.46 -0.83 -5.18
N GLU A 123 2.28 0.08 -5.68
CA GLU A 123 3.38 -0.20 -6.59
C GLU A 123 4.30 -1.29 -6.02
N ASP A 124 4.64 -2.25 -6.86
CA ASP A 124 5.65 -3.25 -6.54
C ASP A 124 7.05 -2.66 -6.75
N LEU A 125 7.76 -2.42 -5.66
CA LEU A 125 9.15 -1.94 -5.66
C LEU A 125 10.18 -3.06 -5.44
N SER A 126 9.75 -4.34 -5.48
CA SER A 126 10.60 -5.48 -5.12
C SER A 126 11.86 -5.64 -5.97
N GLU A 127 11.85 -5.22 -7.24
CA GLU A 127 13.06 -5.24 -8.09
C GLU A 127 14.17 -4.32 -7.56
N ASN A 128 13.78 -3.22 -6.90
CA ASN A 128 14.71 -2.21 -6.36
C ASN A 128 14.82 -2.29 -4.84
N HIS A 129 14.02 -3.13 -4.19
CA HIS A 129 14.01 -3.27 -2.74
C HIS A 129 15.11 -4.21 -2.30
N ILE A 130 16.00 -3.71 -1.45
CA ILE A 130 16.99 -4.55 -0.76
C ILE A 130 16.34 -5.07 0.51
N GLU A 131 15.84 -6.30 0.45
CA GLU A 131 15.43 -7.02 1.66
C GLU A 131 16.68 -7.26 2.53
N ILE A 132 16.68 -6.70 3.74
CA ILE A 132 17.64 -7.08 4.78
C ILE A 132 17.09 -8.36 5.43
N GLU A 133 17.06 -9.42 4.64
CA GLU A 133 16.41 -10.67 5.01
C GLU A 133 17.30 -11.44 5.97
N MET A 134 17.08 -11.37 7.30
CA MET A 134 17.83 -12.14 8.31
C MET A 134 18.16 -13.54 7.77
N LEU A 135 19.43 -13.75 7.40
CA LEU A 135 19.89 -14.98 6.77
C LEU A 135 19.32 -16.15 7.56
N GLN A 136 18.54 -17.00 6.88
CA GLN A 136 18.05 -18.23 7.49
C GLN A 136 19.25 -19.00 8.03
N GLY A 137 19.41 -19.00 9.36
CA GLY A 137 20.63 -19.47 10.04
C GLY A 137 21.31 -18.47 10.99
N GLY A 138 20.78 -17.25 11.18
CA GLY A 138 21.30 -16.30 12.16
C GLY A 138 22.56 -15.54 11.71
N GLY A 139 22.80 -15.46 10.40
CA GLY A 139 23.88 -14.66 9.84
C GLY A 139 23.58 -13.17 9.94
N TRP A 140 24.52 -12.39 10.47
CA TRP A 140 24.44 -10.93 10.56
C TRP A 140 24.52 -10.32 9.15
N HIS A 141 23.50 -9.54 8.74
CA HIS A 141 23.61 -8.73 7.54
C HIS A 141 24.61 -7.61 7.78
N PRO A 142 25.49 -7.32 6.82
CA PRO A 142 26.23 -6.06 6.89
C PRO A 142 25.20 -4.92 7.01
N PRO A 143 25.44 -3.94 7.89
CA PRO A 143 24.55 -2.80 8.01
C PRO A 143 24.40 -2.11 6.65
N PRO A 144 23.28 -1.40 6.39
CA PRO A 144 23.14 -0.59 5.20
C PRO A 144 24.37 0.32 5.02
N THR A 145 24.76 0.57 3.77
CA THR A 145 25.88 1.47 3.51
C THR A 145 25.56 2.86 4.06
N LYS A 146 26.60 3.66 4.37
CA LYS A 146 26.44 5.05 4.81
C LYS A 146 25.50 5.84 3.88
N GLN A 147 25.64 5.62 2.57
CA GLN A 147 24.80 6.26 1.55
C GLN A 147 23.32 5.89 1.68
N TYR A 148 22.98 4.63 1.94
CA TYR A 148 21.58 4.23 2.18
C TYR A 148 21.04 4.80 3.49
N CYS A 149 21.85 4.83 4.54
CA CYS A 149 21.46 5.46 5.80
C CYS A 149 21.18 6.96 5.62
N GLU A 150 22.05 7.69 4.92
CA GLU A 150 21.88 9.11 4.62
C GLU A 150 20.57 9.34 3.83
N LYS A 151 20.34 8.58 2.75
CA LYS A 151 19.09 8.66 1.99
C LYS A 151 17.84 8.36 2.83
N ALA A 152 17.90 7.38 3.73
CA ALA A 152 16.78 7.07 4.61
C ALA A 152 16.47 8.23 5.57
N ILE A 153 17.51 8.88 6.10
CA ILE A 153 17.36 10.05 6.96
C ILE A 153 16.85 11.26 6.16
N ASP A 154 17.32 11.47 4.94
CA ASP A 154 16.84 12.54 4.06
C ASP A 154 15.34 12.37 3.76
N SER A 155 14.93 11.18 3.32
CA SER A 155 13.52 10.84 3.08
C SER A 155 12.65 11.04 4.32
N LEU A 156 13.13 10.63 5.50
CA LEU A 156 12.42 10.82 6.76
C LEU A 156 12.33 12.32 7.11
N SER A 157 13.40 13.07 6.89
CA SER A 157 13.46 14.51 7.17
C SER A 157 12.49 15.28 6.28
N GLU A 158 12.38 14.93 4.99
CA GLU A 158 11.39 15.51 4.08
C GLU A 158 9.96 15.24 4.55
N LEU A 159 9.66 14.00 4.96
CA LEU A 159 8.36 13.63 5.50
C LEU A 159 8.03 14.46 6.75
N HIS A 160 8.96 14.53 7.69
CA HIS A 160 8.78 15.29 8.92
C HIS A 160 8.66 16.79 8.66
N ALA A 161 9.44 17.35 7.75
CA ALA A 161 9.41 18.76 7.40
C ALA A 161 8.09 19.14 6.74
N PHE A 162 7.56 18.32 5.83
CA PHE A 162 6.26 18.54 5.20
C PHE A 162 5.13 18.60 6.24
N TRP A 163 5.13 17.67 7.19
CA TRP A 163 4.11 17.62 8.22
C TRP A 163 4.33 18.62 9.35
N TRP A 164 5.50 19.26 9.48
CA TRP A 164 5.78 20.14 10.60
C TRP A 164 4.78 21.31 10.70
N ASN A 165 4.02 21.36 11.80
CA ASN A 165 2.92 22.33 12.00
C ASN A 165 1.88 22.36 10.87
N HIS A 166 1.75 21.28 10.10
CA HIS A 166 0.80 21.23 8.99
C HIS A 166 -0.64 21.24 9.53
N PRO A 167 -1.54 22.10 9.02
CA PRO A 167 -2.89 22.28 9.58
C PRO A 167 -3.70 20.98 9.61
N ASN A 168 -3.50 20.11 8.61
CA ASN A 168 -4.19 18.83 8.56
C ASN A 168 -3.74 17.86 9.67
N LEU A 169 -2.57 18.01 10.32
CA LEU A 169 -2.15 17.11 11.41
C LEU A 169 -3.15 17.06 12.56
N GLU A 170 -3.78 18.18 12.90
CA GLU A 170 -4.80 18.22 13.96
C GLU A 170 -6.00 17.36 13.60
N GLU A 171 -6.44 17.41 12.34
CA GLU A 171 -7.51 16.56 11.84
C GLU A 171 -7.09 15.08 11.88
N LEU A 172 -5.83 14.79 11.57
CA LEU A 172 -5.31 13.43 11.57
C LEU A 172 -5.11 12.84 12.95
N SER A 173 -4.81 13.68 13.93
CA SER A 173 -4.77 13.27 15.33
C SER A 173 -6.11 12.70 15.81
N LYS A 174 -7.23 13.11 15.20
CA LYS A 174 -8.57 12.56 15.49
C LYS A 174 -8.67 11.09 15.07
N PHE A 175 -7.95 10.68 14.02
CA PHE A 175 -7.86 9.28 13.63
C PHE A 175 -6.88 8.48 14.49
N ALA A 176 -5.93 9.14 15.17
CA ALA A 176 -5.06 8.52 16.16
C ALA A 176 -5.81 8.13 17.45
N PHE A 177 -6.98 8.71 17.75
CA PHE A 177 -7.75 8.36 18.95
C PHE A 177 -8.48 7.00 18.90
N ILE A 178 -8.34 6.23 17.82
CA ILE A 178 -8.88 4.85 17.74
C ILE A 178 -8.14 3.88 18.70
N PHE A 179 -7.04 4.32 19.33
CA PHE A 179 -6.29 3.53 20.32
C PHE A 179 -6.88 3.49 21.74
N ASN A 180 -7.89 4.31 22.09
CA ASN A 180 -8.36 4.41 23.48
C ASN A 180 -9.52 3.47 23.87
N ASN A 181 -9.96 2.55 23.00
CA ASN A 181 -11.03 1.61 23.32
C ASN A 181 -10.55 0.17 23.60
N PHE A 182 -9.34 0.02 24.13
CA PHE A 182 -8.99 -1.18 24.89
C PHE A 182 -9.18 -0.88 26.39
N LYS A 183 -10.41 -1.10 26.87
CA LYS A 183 -10.71 -1.34 28.28
C LYS A 183 -11.04 -2.81 28.46
#